data_AF-A0A819MBV7-F1
#
_entry.id   AF-A0A819MBV7-F1
#
_cell.length_a   1.000
_cell.length_b   1.000
_cell.length_c   1.000
_cell.angle_alpha   90.00
_cell.angle_beta   90.00
_cell.angle_gamma   90.00
#
_symmetry.space_group_name_H-M   'P 1'
#
loop_
_entity.id
_entity.type
_entity.pdbx_description
1 polymer ?
#
loop_
_entity_poly.entity_id
_entity_poly.type
_entity_poly.pdbx_seq_one_letter_code
_entity_poly.pdbx_strand_id
1 'polypeptide(L)'
;MLLLPFLGKIVESTLMLVVVTRNLSDAWILAAHGLEAIFGSAGLIMLSGFAYITDCSLEEKRTRAFLIAELVLIVARIGPTLALGLWLNKYSYSRNLNIFRQLLLIRLRPIIRAFKVLLIKRPSNNQQTLILITIIHILLLLSSVGYSSVLTLYLYGRPFCMSALQVALLSTATSVTIAILTLIATLSKRRLDSSYLLPAIGVVMSIVHHVIFAVAKTV
;
A
#
# COMPACT_ATOMS: atom_id res chain seq x y z
N MET A 1 -10.01 10.35 -14.90
CA MET A 1 -8.97 9.43 -14.38
C MET A 1 -9.24 8.88 -12.96
N LEU A 2 -10.34 9.24 -12.28
CA LEU A 2 -10.74 8.69 -10.97
C LEU A 2 -11.29 7.25 -11.02
N LEU A 3 -11.85 6.84 -12.15
CA LEU A 3 -12.35 5.47 -12.31
C LEU A 3 -11.20 4.46 -12.37
N LEU A 4 -10.01 4.86 -12.82
CA LEU A 4 -8.94 3.92 -13.16
C LEU A 4 -8.51 3.07 -11.94
N PRO A 5 -8.19 3.66 -10.76
CA PRO A 5 -7.82 2.90 -9.56
C PRO A 5 -8.93 1.96 -9.06
N PHE A 6 -10.18 2.46 -9.11
CA PHE A 6 -11.35 1.72 -8.66
C PHE A 6 -11.73 0.58 -9.60
N LEU A 7 -11.63 0.81 -10.91
CA LEU A 7 -11.80 -0.20 -11.95
C LEU A 7 -10.76 -1.32 -11.76
N GLY A 8 -9.49 -0.97 -11.51
CA GLY A 8 -8.46 -1.95 -11.20
C GLY A 8 -8.83 -2.84 -10.02
N LYS A 9 -9.31 -2.24 -8.92
CA LYS A 9 -9.70 -2.99 -7.72
C LYS A 9 -10.95 -3.85 -7.93
N ILE A 10 -11.90 -3.37 -8.73
CA ILE A 10 -13.08 -4.16 -9.13
C ILE A 10 -12.64 -5.35 -9.99
N VAL A 11 -11.81 -5.13 -11.01
CA VAL A 11 -11.30 -6.18 -11.91
C VAL A 11 -10.57 -7.26 -11.13
N GLU A 12 -9.66 -6.89 -10.23
CA GLU A 12 -8.96 -7.83 -9.35
C GLU A 12 -9.94 -8.61 -8.47
N SER A 13 -10.87 -7.92 -7.80
CA SER A 13 -11.84 -8.58 -6.91
C SER A 13 -12.74 -9.56 -7.66
N THR A 14 -13.14 -9.21 -8.88
CA THR A 14 -13.92 -10.09 -9.76
C THR A 14 -13.08 -11.28 -10.22
N LEU A 15 -11.83 -11.07 -10.64
CA LEU A 15 -10.93 -12.16 -11.05
C LEU A 15 -10.64 -13.11 -9.89
N MET A 16 -10.38 -12.60 -8.69
CA MET A 16 -10.18 -13.43 -7.50
C MET A 16 -11.42 -14.25 -7.16
N LEU A 17 -12.63 -13.69 -7.32
CA LEU A 17 -13.87 -14.44 -7.15
C LEU A 17 -13.99 -15.56 -8.20
N VAL A 18 -13.61 -15.31 -9.45
CA VAL A 18 -13.60 -16.32 -10.51
C VAL A 18 -12.57 -17.41 -10.22
N VAL A 19 -11.37 -17.06 -9.76
CA VAL A 19 -10.33 -18.02 -9.36
C VAL A 19 -10.83 -18.95 -8.27
N VAL A 20 -11.47 -18.41 -7.23
CA VAL A 20 -12.02 -19.20 -6.12
C VAL A 20 -13.20 -20.06 -6.56
N THR A 21 -14.14 -19.51 -7.35
CA THR A 21 -15.35 -20.25 -7.76
C THR A 21 -15.08 -21.32 -8.83
N ARG A 22 -14.05 -21.13 -9.66
CA ARG A 22 -13.66 -22.07 -10.73
C ARG A 22 -12.44 -22.91 -10.39
N ASN A 23 -11.87 -22.74 -9.20
CA ASN A 23 -10.68 -23.45 -8.72
C ASN A 23 -9.49 -23.36 -9.72
N LEU A 24 -9.20 -22.14 -10.19
CA LEU A 24 -8.14 -21.88 -11.18
C LEU A 24 -6.75 -21.93 -10.55
N SER A 25 -5.72 -22.17 -11.38
CA SER A 25 -4.32 -22.23 -10.93
C SER A 25 -3.82 -20.90 -10.35
N ASP A 26 -2.85 -20.98 -9.42
CA ASP A 26 -2.22 -19.82 -8.74
C ASP A 26 -1.66 -18.74 -9.70
N ALA A 27 -1.31 -19.11 -10.93
CA ALA A 27 -0.90 -18.15 -11.97
C ALA A 27 -1.97 -17.05 -12.23
N TRP A 28 -3.25 -17.38 -12.07
CA TRP A 28 -4.35 -16.42 -12.23
C TRP A 28 -4.45 -15.43 -11.07
N ILE A 29 -3.99 -15.80 -9.87
CA ILE A 29 -3.89 -14.89 -8.72
C ILE A 29 -2.82 -13.82 -9.02
N LEU A 30 -1.67 -14.25 -9.54
CA LEU A 30 -0.60 -13.33 -9.96
C LEU A 30 -1.07 -12.41 -11.10
N ALA A 31 -1.80 -12.94 -12.07
CA ALA A 31 -2.36 -12.15 -13.17
C ALA A 31 -3.38 -11.11 -12.68
N ALA A 32 -4.25 -11.46 -11.72
CA ALA A 32 -5.23 -10.55 -11.14
C ALA A 32 -4.55 -9.35 -10.44
N HIS A 33 -3.52 -9.61 -9.63
CA HIS A 33 -2.73 -8.55 -9.00
C HIS A 33 -1.91 -7.74 -10.00
N GLY A 34 -1.34 -8.38 -11.03
CA GLY A 34 -0.63 -7.68 -12.10
C GLY A 34 -1.52 -6.70 -12.85
N LEU A 35 -2.77 -7.09 -13.14
CA LEU A 35 -3.77 -6.21 -13.75
C LEU A 35 -4.12 -5.04 -12.83
N GLU A 36 -4.41 -5.28 -11.54
CA GLU A 36 -4.65 -4.23 -10.55
C GLU A 36 -3.53 -3.18 -10.54
N ALA A 37 -2.29 -3.66 -10.59
CA ALA A 37 -1.08 -2.84 -10.59
C ALA A 37 -1.02 -1.87 -11.77
N ILE A 38 -1.45 -2.29 -12.97
CA ILE A 38 -1.50 -1.45 -14.18
C ILE A 38 -2.46 -0.27 -13.98
N PHE A 39 -3.55 -0.48 -13.23
CA PHE A 39 -4.51 0.56 -12.92
C PHE A 39 -4.05 1.51 -11.79
N GLY A 40 -2.93 1.21 -11.14
CA GLY A 40 -2.31 2.05 -10.12
C GLY A 40 -3.16 2.25 -8.87
N SER A 41 -3.97 1.25 -8.50
CA SER A 41 -5.08 1.37 -7.52
C SER A 41 -4.70 2.11 -6.22
N ALA A 42 -3.80 1.55 -5.42
CA ALA A 42 -3.42 2.10 -4.12
C ALA A 42 -2.37 3.22 -4.25
N GLY A 43 -1.43 3.06 -5.18
CA GLY A 43 -0.31 3.98 -5.36
C GLY A 43 -0.75 5.36 -5.84
N LEU A 44 -1.65 5.43 -6.82
CA LEU A 44 -2.19 6.70 -7.31
C LEU A 44 -3.07 7.39 -6.27
N ILE A 45 -3.80 6.62 -5.46
CA ILE A 45 -4.60 7.16 -4.35
C ILE A 45 -3.69 7.77 -3.28
N MET A 46 -2.58 7.13 -2.92
CA MET A 46 -1.65 7.71 -1.94
C MET A 46 -0.95 8.96 -2.49
N LEU A 47 -0.44 8.88 -3.72
CA LEU A 47 0.24 10.00 -4.39
C LEU A 47 -0.69 11.20 -4.56
N SER A 48 -1.96 10.95 -4.89
CA SER A 48 -2.99 12.00 -5.00
C SER A 48 -3.23 12.74 -3.69
N GLY A 49 -3.28 12.02 -2.57
CA GLY A 49 -3.49 12.60 -1.25
C GLY A 49 -2.29 13.46 -0.85
N PHE A 50 -1.08 13.01 -1.14
CA PHE A 50 0.14 13.77 -0.90
C PHE A 50 0.27 15.01 -1.78
N ALA A 51 -0.10 14.91 -3.07
CA ALA A 51 -0.17 16.07 -3.95
C ALA A 51 -1.20 17.09 -3.43
N TYR A 52 -2.38 16.64 -2.99
CA TYR A 52 -3.41 17.50 -2.39
C TYR A 52 -2.91 18.21 -1.13
N ILE A 53 -2.26 17.49 -0.22
CA ILE A 53 -1.68 18.08 1.00
C ILE A 53 -0.65 19.14 0.64
N THR A 54 0.21 18.86 -0.34
CA THR A 54 1.22 19.83 -0.79
C THR A 54 0.60 21.12 -1.29
N ASP A 55 -0.51 21.02 -2.03
CA ASP A 55 -1.16 22.17 -2.67
C ASP A 55 -2.08 22.97 -1.74
N CYS A 56 -2.75 22.31 -0.81
CA CYS A 56 -3.73 22.95 0.07
C CYS A 56 -3.16 23.36 1.44
N SER A 57 -1.93 22.95 1.79
CA SER A 57 -1.31 23.30 3.08
C SER A 57 -0.21 24.35 2.94
N LEU A 58 -0.23 25.30 3.89
CA LEU A 58 0.85 26.25 4.11
C LEU A 58 2.14 25.51 4.49
N GLU A 59 3.30 26.01 4.06
CA GLU A 59 4.61 25.35 4.27
C GLU A 59 4.87 24.98 5.73
N GLU A 60 4.56 25.90 6.65
CA GLU A 60 4.74 25.72 8.10
C GLU A 60 3.90 24.56 8.66
N LYS A 61 2.75 24.25 8.05
CA LYS A 61 1.81 23.20 8.49
C LYS A 61 1.90 21.92 7.67
N ARG A 62 2.67 21.93 6.58
CA ARG A 62 2.73 20.84 5.59
C ARG A 62 3.29 19.54 6.18
N THR A 63 4.38 19.61 6.94
CA THR A 63 4.98 18.44 7.61
C THR A 63 4.00 17.77 8.56
N ARG A 64 3.21 18.56 9.32
CA ARG A 64 2.18 18.03 10.22
C ARG A 64 1.04 17.36 9.46
N ALA A 65 0.61 17.94 8.34
CA ALA A 65 -0.44 17.36 7.51
C ALA A 65 -0.01 16.02 6.87
N PHE A 66 1.25 15.93 6.41
CA PHE A 66 1.83 14.66 5.93
C PHE A 66 1.89 13.61 7.03
N LEU A 67 2.37 13.96 8.22
CA LEU A 67 2.43 13.06 9.36
C LEU A 67 1.05 12.51 9.74
N ILE A 68 0.03 13.38 9.79
CA ILE A 68 -1.36 12.95 10.08
C ILE A 68 -1.86 11.99 9.00
N ALA A 69 -1.66 12.31 7.72
CA ALA A 69 -2.10 11.45 6.63
C ALA A 69 -1.43 10.07 6.67
N GLU A 70 -0.12 10.02 6.95
CA GLU A 70 0.64 8.78 7.06
C GLU A 70 0.19 7.95 8.27
N LEU A 71 -0.01 8.57 9.43
CA LEU A 71 -0.54 7.89 10.62
C LEU A 71 -1.94 7.31 10.37
N VAL A 72 -2.81 8.06 9.68
CA VAL A 72 -4.15 7.57 9.30
C VAL A 72 -4.05 6.34 8.40
N LEU A 73 -3.14 6.34 7.41
CA LEU A 73 -2.93 5.18 6.53
C LEU A 73 -2.42 3.96 7.31
N ILE A 74 -1.51 4.17 8.26
CA ILE A 74 -0.98 3.08 9.11
C ILE A 74 -2.08 2.49 9.99
N VAL A 75 -2.86 3.34 10.67
CA VAL A 75 -3.98 2.89 11.52
C VAL A 75 -5.03 2.15 10.69
N ALA A 76 -5.35 2.66 9.50
CA ALA A 76 -6.25 2.02 8.56
C ALA A 76 -5.74 0.66 8.04
N ARG A 77 -4.42 0.39 8.12
CA ARG A 77 -3.83 -0.92 7.80
C ARG A 77 -3.87 -1.89 8.98
N ILE A 78 -3.56 -1.41 10.19
CA ILE A 78 -3.47 -2.27 11.39
C ILE A 78 -4.84 -2.86 11.76
N GLY A 79 -5.87 -2.01 11.85
CA GLY A 79 -7.19 -2.43 12.34
C GLY A 79 -7.81 -3.57 11.52
N PRO A 80 -7.99 -3.41 10.20
CA PRO A 80 -8.54 -4.47 9.35
C PRO A 80 -7.68 -5.73 9.32
N THR A 81 -6.35 -5.61 9.28
CA THR A 81 -5.46 -6.77 9.21
C THR A 81 -5.54 -7.63 10.47
N LEU A 82 -5.49 -6.99 11.64
CA LEU A 82 -5.59 -7.69 12.92
C LEU A 82 -7.00 -8.28 13.13
N ALA A 83 -8.04 -7.51 12.82
CA ALA A 83 -9.42 -7.98 12.91
C ALA A 83 -9.66 -9.20 12.01
N LEU A 84 -9.14 -9.19 10.78
CA LEU A 84 -9.23 -10.31 9.85
C LEU A 84 -8.46 -11.53 10.36
N GLY A 85 -7.23 -11.35 10.86
CA GLY A 85 -6.43 -12.44 11.43
C GLY A 85 -7.11 -13.12 12.63
N LEU A 86 -7.64 -12.31 13.57
CA LEU A 86 -8.41 -12.81 14.72
C LEU A 86 -9.69 -13.53 14.29
N TRP A 87 -10.40 -12.99 13.30
CA TRP A 87 -11.61 -13.59 12.77
C TRP A 87 -11.35 -14.95 12.13
N LEU A 88 -10.35 -15.04 11.24
CA LEU A 88 -9.98 -16.28 10.56
C LEU A 88 -9.51 -17.35 11.55
N ASN A 89 -8.78 -16.95 12.59
CA ASN A 89 -8.34 -17.86 13.65
C ASN A 89 -9.52 -18.46 14.44
N LYS A 90 -10.61 -17.70 14.63
CA LYS A 90 -11.77 -18.12 15.43
C LYS A 90 -12.83 -18.88 14.63
N TYR A 91 -13.12 -18.46 13.40
CA TYR A 91 -14.28 -18.94 12.64
C TYR A 91 -13.96 -19.86 11.46
N SER A 92 -12.68 -20.08 11.14
CA SER A 92 -12.24 -20.75 9.90
C SER A 92 -12.78 -20.07 8.63
N TYR A 93 -12.27 -20.44 7.45
CA TYR A 93 -12.59 -19.80 6.17
C TYR A 93 -14.06 -19.95 5.69
N SER A 94 -14.90 -20.70 6.41
CA SER A 94 -16.21 -21.16 5.93
C SER A 94 -17.35 -20.14 6.02
N ARG A 95 -17.17 -19.02 6.75
CA ARG A 95 -18.24 -18.02 6.92
C ARG A 95 -18.12 -16.92 5.86
N ASN A 96 -19.01 -16.95 4.87
CA ASN A 96 -19.10 -15.94 3.80
C ASN A 96 -19.20 -14.53 4.38
N LEU A 97 -18.13 -13.73 4.21
CA LEU A 97 -18.14 -12.30 4.48
C LEU A 97 -19.01 -11.65 3.40
N ASN A 98 -20.12 -11.03 3.82
CA ASN A 98 -21.04 -10.36 2.90
C ASN A 98 -20.50 -8.96 2.53
N ILE A 99 -19.33 -8.96 1.88
CA ILE A 99 -18.52 -7.78 1.53
C ILE A 99 -19.33 -6.77 0.70
N PHE A 100 -20.24 -7.24 -0.15
CA PHE A 100 -21.11 -6.40 -0.96
C PHE A 100 -22.02 -5.49 -0.12
N ARG A 101 -22.48 -5.96 1.05
CA ARG A 101 -23.32 -5.15 1.96
C ARG A 101 -22.51 -4.08 2.67
N GLN A 102 -21.22 -4.34 2.96
CA GLN A 102 -20.32 -3.37 3.57
C GLN A 102 -19.87 -2.29 2.57
N LEU A 103 -19.61 -2.67 1.32
CA LEU A 103 -19.26 -1.73 0.24
C LEU A 103 -20.39 -0.73 -0.05
N LEU A 104 -21.66 -1.15 0.07
CA LEU A 104 -22.84 -0.30 -0.11
C LEU A 104 -22.97 0.83 0.93
N LEU A 105 -22.32 0.70 2.09
CA LEU A 105 -22.36 1.69 3.17
C LEU A 105 -21.29 2.79 3.03
N ILE A 106 -20.35 2.64 2.10
CA ILE A 106 -19.22 3.58 1.94
C ILE A 106 -19.67 4.81 1.15
N ARG A 107 -19.59 5.99 1.77
CA ARG A 107 -19.85 7.27 1.09
C ARG A 107 -18.65 7.64 0.20
N LEU A 108 -18.81 7.53 -1.12
CA LEU A 108 -17.77 7.84 -2.12
C LEU A 108 -17.54 9.35 -2.36
N ARG A 109 -18.47 10.22 -1.94
CA ARG A 109 -18.40 11.67 -2.20
C ARG A 109 -17.13 12.39 -1.70
N PRO A 110 -16.58 12.09 -0.50
CA PRO A 110 -15.34 12.72 -0.01
C PRO A 110 -14.13 12.37 -0.87
N ILE A 111 -14.08 11.14 -1.38
CA ILE A 111 -12.96 10.63 -2.20
C ILE A 111 -12.87 11.41 -3.52
N ILE A 112 -14.00 11.71 -4.16
CA ILE A 112 -14.00 12.44 -5.44
C ILE A 112 -13.42 13.86 -5.34
N ARG A 113 -13.58 14.54 -4.18
CA ARG A 113 -13.11 15.92 -3.99
C ARG A 113 -11.60 16.04 -3.81
N ALA A 114 -10.96 15.10 -3.12
CA ALA A 114 -9.52 15.13 -2.87
C ALA A 114 -8.67 15.07 -4.16
N PHE A 115 -9.19 14.47 -5.24
CA PHE A 115 -8.45 14.24 -6.48
C PHE A 115 -8.62 15.33 -7.54
N LYS A 116 -9.57 16.27 -7.36
CA LYS A 116 -9.79 17.38 -8.30
C LYS A 116 -8.58 18.32 -8.37
N VAL A 117 -7.71 18.28 -7.37
CA VAL A 117 -6.49 19.10 -7.25
C VAL A 117 -5.34 18.63 -8.16
N LEU A 118 -5.34 17.36 -8.60
CA LEU A 118 -4.28 16.82 -9.49
C LEU A 118 -4.23 17.42 -10.89
N LEU A 119 -5.29 18.10 -11.33
CA LEU A 119 -5.41 18.62 -12.70
C LEU A 119 -5.02 20.10 -12.80
N ILE A 120 -4.55 20.71 -11.71
CA ILE A 120 -4.12 22.11 -11.73
C ILE A 120 -2.73 22.20 -12.35
N LYS A 121 -2.64 22.83 -13.52
CA LYS A 121 -1.40 23.06 -14.26
C LYS A 121 -0.57 24.11 -13.50
N ARG A 122 0.64 23.75 -13.06
CA ARG A 122 1.52 24.64 -12.28
C ARG A 122 2.50 25.40 -13.18
N PRO A 123 2.69 26.72 -12.99
CA PRO A 123 3.50 27.57 -13.88
C PRO A 123 5.02 27.49 -13.68
N SER A 124 5.55 26.97 -12.56
CA SER A 124 6.98 27.12 -12.19
C SER A 124 7.79 25.83 -12.04
N ASN A 125 7.35 24.68 -12.55
CA ASN A 125 7.99 23.40 -12.19
C ASN A 125 8.99 22.90 -13.22
N ASN A 126 10.15 22.47 -12.72
CA ASN A 126 11.14 21.66 -13.42
C ASN A 126 10.53 20.28 -13.71
N GLN A 127 9.74 20.18 -14.79
CA GLN A 127 8.86 19.05 -15.09
C GLN A 127 9.60 17.71 -15.13
N GLN A 128 10.85 17.70 -15.59
CA GLN A 128 11.66 16.50 -15.68
C GLN A 128 11.95 15.86 -14.32
N THR A 129 12.30 16.66 -13.30
CA THR A 129 12.56 16.16 -11.94
C THR A 129 11.28 15.64 -11.29
N LEU A 130 10.15 16.34 -11.51
CA LEU A 130 8.85 15.90 -10.99
C LEU A 130 8.42 14.57 -11.63
N ILE A 131 8.59 14.45 -12.95
CA ILE A 131 8.28 13.21 -13.70
C ILE A 131 9.17 12.07 -13.19
N LEU A 132 10.48 12.31 -13.04
CA LEU A 132 11.42 11.30 -12.55
C LEU A 132 11.07 10.81 -11.13
N ILE A 133 10.82 11.74 -10.19
CA ILE A 133 10.39 11.41 -8.82
C ILE A 133 9.08 10.62 -8.85
N THR A 134 8.13 11.03 -9.68
CA THR A 134 6.84 10.36 -9.83
C THR A 134 7.01 8.94 -10.36
N ILE A 135 7.85 8.73 -11.38
CA ILE A 135 8.15 7.41 -11.93
C ILE A 135 8.82 6.52 -10.87
N ILE A 136 9.82 7.02 -10.14
CA ILE A 136 10.50 6.27 -9.08
C ILE A 136 9.49 5.87 -7.99
N HIS A 137 8.61 6.79 -7.58
CA HIS A 137 7.57 6.49 -6.61
C HIS A 137 6.60 5.42 -7.12
N ILE A 138 6.16 5.51 -8.38
CA ILE A 138 5.29 4.51 -9.01
C ILE A 138 5.97 3.13 -9.03
N LEU A 139 7.25 3.05 -9.39
CA LEU A 139 8.01 1.79 -9.42
C LEU A 139 8.18 1.20 -8.00
N LEU A 140 8.49 2.03 -7.01
CA LEU A 140 8.58 1.60 -5.61
C LEU A 140 7.24 1.10 -5.08
N LEU A 141 6.15 1.80 -5.42
CA LEU A 141 4.79 1.41 -5.06
C LEU A 141 4.40 0.08 -5.72
N LEU A 142 4.70 -0.08 -7.02
CA LEU A 142 4.44 -1.31 -7.76
C LEU A 142 5.16 -2.51 -7.11
N SER A 143 6.44 -2.33 -6.77
CA SER A 143 7.24 -3.33 -6.07
C SER A 143 6.66 -3.65 -4.70
N SER A 144 6.32 -2.63 -3.89
CA SER A 144 5.79 -2.81 -2.53
C SER A 144 4.42 -3.49 -2.51
N VAL A 145 3.54 -3.18 -3.47
CA VAL A 145 2.21 -3.80 -3.57
C VAL A 145 2.35 -5.24 -4.04
N GLY A 146 3.12 -5.49 -5.11
CA GLY A 146 3.38 -6.85 -5.58
C GLY A 146 4.01 -7.74 -4.51
N TYR A 147 5.00 -7.21 -3.80
CA TYR A 147 5.61 -7.88 -2.66
C TYR A 147 4.59 -8.17 -1.56
N SER A 148 3.75 -7.22 -1.17
CA SER A 148 2.75 -7.44 -0.11
C SER A 148 1.76 -8.56 -0.47
N SER A 149 1.32 -8.62 -1.73
CA SER A 149 0.39 -9.67 -2.21
C SER A 149 1.03 -11.06 -2.22
N VAL A 150 2.28 -11.17 -2.65
CA VAL A 150 3.00 -12.45 -2.72
C VAL A 150 3.50 -12.88 -1.33
N LEU A 151 3.94 -11.95 -0.49
CA LEU A 151 4.47 -12.23 0.84
C LEU A 151 3.47 -13.00 1.69
N THR A 152 2.21 -12.59 1.70
CA THR A 152 1.17 -13.28 2.48
C THR A 152 1.03 -14.73 2.04
N LEU A 153 0.95 -15.01 0.74
CA LEU A 153 0.93 -16.37 0.19
C LEU A 153 2.20 -17.15 0.56
N TYR A 154 3.36 -16.48 0.49
CA TYR A 154 4.66 -17.08 0.78
C TYR A 154 4.81 -17.48 2.25
N LEU A 155 4.30 -16.66 3.17
CA LEU A 155 4.31 -16.95 4.61
C LEU A 155 3.36 -18.09 4.97
N TYR A 156 2.23 -18.24 4.28
CA TYR A 156 1.33 -19.39 4.46
C TYR A 156 1.91 -20.69 3.89
N GLY A 157 2.69 -20.61 2.81
CA GLY A 157 3.33 -21.76 2.18
C GLY A 157 4.57 -22.27 2.93
N ARG A 158 5.08 -23.45 2.52
CA ARG A 158 6.41 -23.90 2.94
C ARG A 158 7.48 -22.91 2.46
N PRO A 159 8.51 -22.62 3.26
CA PRO A 159 8.90 -23.29 4.51
C PRO A 159 8.27 -22.72 5.79
N PHE A 160 7.65 -21.52 5.73
CA PHE A 160 7.26 -20.78 6.93
C PHE A 160 5.98 -21.30 7.59
N CYS A 161 5.00 -21.78 6.80
CA CYS A 161 3.75 -22.38 7.27
C CYS A 161 3.05 -21.56 8.39
N MET A 162 3.10 -20.23 8.29
CA MET A 162 2.56 -19.34 9.33
C MET A 162 1.04 -19.40 9.35
N SER A 163 0.45 -19.36 10.55
CA SER A 163 -1.00 -19.21 10.70
C SER A 163 -1.46 -17.80 10.35
N ALA A 164 -2.75 -17.62 10.05
CA ALA A 164 -3.30 -16.31 9.68
C ALA A 164 -3.09 -15.26 10.77
N LEU A 165 -3.12 -15.69 12.03
CA LEU A 165 -2.82 -14.84 13.17
C LEU A 165 -1.34 -14.43 13.20
N GLN A 166 -0.42 -15.35 12.95
CA GLN A 166 1.02 -15.05 12.90
C GLN A 166 1.35 -14.04 11.80
N VAL A 167 0.78 -14.22 10.60
CA VAL A 167 0.94 -13.29 9.49
C VAL A 167 0.36 -11.90 9.84
N ALA A 168 -0.81 -11.86 10.47
CA ALA A 168 -1.43 -10.61 10.91
C ALA A 168 -0.62 -9.88 11.99
N LEU A 169 -0.07 -10.63 12.96
CA LEU A 169 0.81 -10.10 14.00
C LEU A 169 2.10 -9.55 13.40
N LEU A 170 2.74 -10.29 12.48
CA LEU A 170 3.94 -9.84 11.79
C LEU A 170 3.68 -8.56 11.00
N SER A 171 2.59 -8.51 10.21
CA SER A 171 2.22 -7.31 9.46
C SER A 171 1.86 -6.11 10.34
N THR A 172 1.30 -6.37 11.53
CA THR A 172 1.01 -5.31 12.51
C THR A 172 2.30 -4.78 13.11
N ALA A 173 3.21 -5.68 13.50
CA ALA A 173 4.52 -5.32 14.04
C ALA A 173 5.30 -4.46 13.05
N THR A 174 5.38 -4.85 11.78
CA THR A 174 6.07 -4.05 10.75
C THR A 174 5.44 -2.68 10.56
N SER A 175 4.10 -2.59 10.56
CA SER A 175 3.38 -1.31 10.44
C SER A 175 3.62 -0.39 11.64
N VAL A 176 3.67 -0.94 12.86
CA VAL A 176 4.00 -0.21 14.09
C VAL A 176 5.45 0.26 14.07
N THR A 177 6.39 -0.60 13.66
CA THR A 177 7.80 -0.22 13.51
C THR A 177 7.97 0.93 12.53
N ILE A 178 7.29 0.89 11.37
CA ILE A 178 7.28 2.00 10.41
C ILE A 178 6.76 3.28 11.08
N ALA A 179 5.64 3.21 11.80
CA ALA A 179 5.08 4.37 12.49
C ALA A 179 6.06 4.99 13.49
N ILE A 180 6.74 4.16 14.29
CA ILE A 180 7.72 4.59 15.27
C ILE A 180 8.94 5.22 14.57
N LEU A 181 9.47 4.59 13.52
CA LEU A 181 10.60 5.12 12.77
C LEU A 181 10.27 6.44 12.06
N THR A 182 9.09 6.54 11.44
CA THR A 182 8.61 7.79 10.83
C THR A 182 8.47 8.88 11.90
N LEU A 183 7.92 8.56 13.07
CA LEU A 183 7.78 9.53 14.17
C LEU A 183 9.15 9.99 14.67
N ILE A 184 10.10 9.07 14.90
CA ILE A 184 11.47 9.39 15.30
C ILE A 184 12.16 10.27 14.25
N ALA A 185 12.07 9.90 12.97
CA ALA A 185 12.65 10.67 11.87
C ALA A 185 12.06 12.08 11.80
N THR A 186 10.75 12.22 12.00
CA THR A 186 10.05 13.52 11.99
C THR A 186 10.40 14.38 13.20
N LEU A 187 10.48 13.78 14.40
CA LEU A 187 10.79 14.49 15.64
C LEU A 187 12.27 14.82 15.78
N SER A 188 13.15 14.07 15.12
CA SER A 188 14.59 14.21 15.29
C SER A 188 15.14 15.55 14.82
N LYS A 189 14.39 16.36 14.04
CA LYS A 189 14.59 17.79 13.68
C LYS A 189 16.00 18.23 13.23
N ARG A 190 16.97 17.31 13.18
CA ARG A 190 18.40 17.54 13.06
C ARG A 190 18.79 17.23 11.62
N ARG A 191 19.00 18.28 10.83
CA ARG A 191 19.75 18.31 9.55
C ARG A 191 19.96 16.94 8.89
N LEU A 192 18.90 16.26 8.49
CA LEU A 192 18.98 15.42 7.31
C LEU A 192 18.71 16.35 6.13
N ASP A 193 19.65 17.28 5.96
CA ASP A 193 19.65 18.24 4.87
C ASP A 193 19.74 17.46 3.57
N SER A 194 18.74 17.67 2.71
CA SER A 194 18.77 17.64 1.23
C SER A 194 19.45 16.46 0.52
N SER A 195 19.85 15.42 1.24
CA SER A 195 20.70 14.35 0.75
C SER A 195 19.81 13.19 0.32
N TYR A 196 19.89 12.83 -0.96
CA TYR A 196 19.28 11.63 -1.53
C TYR A 196 19.73 10.31 -0.85
N LEU A 197 20.66 10.41 0.10
CA LEU A 197 21.23 9.32 0.88
C LEU A 197 20.18 8.54 1.70
N LEU A 198 19.29 9.22 2.43
CA LEU A 198 18.31 8.52 3.28
C LEU A 198 17.30 7.71 2.44
N PRO A 199 16.68 8.28 1.38
CA PRO A 199 15.89 7.49 0.44
C PRO A 199 16.68 6.35 -0.21
N ALA A 200 17.93 6.59 -0.61
CA ALA A 200 18.77 5.55 -1.23
C ALA A 200 19.04 4.38 -0.27
N ILE A 201 19.36 4.65 0.99
CA ILE A 201 19.52 3.61 2.02
C ILE A 201 18.20 2.82 2.18
N GLY A 202 17.06 3.50 2.21
CA GLY A 202 15.75 2.85 2.29
C GLY A 202 15.50 1.90 1.11
N VAL A 203 15.83 2.32 -0.12
CA VAL A 203 15.71 1.49 -1.32
C VAL A 203 16.64 0.29 -1.26
N VAL A 204 17.91 0.48 -0.87
CA VAL A 204 18.89 -0.61 -0.74
C VAL A 204 18.43 -1.64 0.30
N MET A 205 17.98 -1.18 1.48
CA MET A 205 17.45 -2.07 2.52
C MET A 205 16.21 -2.83 2.04
N SER A 206 15.35 -2.17 1.25
CA SER A 206 14.22 -2.85 0.62
C SER A 206 14.69 -3.94 -0.33
N ILE A 207 15.65 -3.66 -1.22
CA ILE A 207 16.20 -4.68 -2.15
C ILE A 207 16.80 -5.86 -1.36
N VAL A 208 17.62 -5.59 -0.35
CA VAL A 208 18.23 -6.63 0.51
C VAL A 208 17.14 -7.49 1.15
N HIS A 209 16.09 -6.88 1.69
CA HIS A 209 14.94 -7.58 2.26
C HIS A 209 14.28 -8.52 1.24
N HIS A 210 14.01 -8.05 0.02
CA HIS A 210 13.42 -8.88 -1.04
C HIS A 210 14.34 -10.04 -1.43
N VAL A 211 15.64 -9.80 -1.55
CA VAL A 211 16.63 -10.83 -1.87
C VAL A 211 16.71 -11.88 -0.77
N ILE A 212 16.72 -11.48 0.50
CA ILE A 212 16.69 -12.42 1.63
C ILE A 212 15.46 -13.31 1.56
N PHE A 213 14.28 -12.74 1.31
CA PHE A 213 13.04 -13.52 1.18
C PHE A 213 13.05 -14.47 -0.03
N ALA A 214 13.65 -14.05 -1.15
CA ALA A 214 13.81 -14.88 -2.33
C ALA A 214 14.79 -16.04 -2.10
N VAL A 215 15.87 -15.81 -1.34
CA VAL A 215 16.93 -16.79 -1.05
C VAL A 215 16.57 -17.69 0.15
N ALA A 216 15.62 -17.29 1.01
CA ALA A 216 15.17 -18.08 2.16
C ALA A 216 14.56 -19.46 1.80
N LYS A 217 14.53 -19.82 0.51
CA LYS A 217 14.09 -21.11 -0.04
C LYS A 217 15.16 -21.90 -0.79
N THR A 218 16.37 -21.38 -1.01
CA THR A 218 17.41 -22.08 -1.79
C THR A 218 18.27 -23.02 -0.94
N VAL A 219 17.88 -23.31 0.30
CA VAL A 219 18.57 -24.24 1.20
C VAL A 219 17.57 -25.27 1.73
#